data_AF-A0A418D7Q6-F1
#
_entry.id   AF-A0A418D7Q6-F1
#
_cell.length_a   1.000
_cell.length_b   1.000
_cell.length_c   1.000
_cell.angle_alpha   90.00
_cell.angle_beta   90.00
_cell.angle_gamma   90.00
#
_symmetry.space_group_name_H-M   'P 1'
#
loop_
_entity.id
_entity.type
_entity.pdbx_description
1 polymer ?
#
loop_
_entity_poly.entity_id
_entity_poly.type
_entity_poly.pdbx_seq_one_letter_code
_entity_poly.pdbx_strand_id
1 'polypeptide(L)'
;MIVAGQAPMECIPLVMEPMSGFYGDPVVVLDFQSLYPSMMIAYNICYSTCLGRLNNGMDDEVETALGVVSNHVVDVNCGRTTLEAAVKTVETHPTWHAKVVYGDTDSLFVQLRGRTLEQALRLGHEIAHVVTTLNPKPVCLKFEKVYMGSFLVSKKRYVGLKFEHLGDKGHLDAKGIETIRRDSCGVVQHPMRHWLRLVFSTRDLSACKKYLQEYWTHMHDGRIPLTHYIFAKEMLPSFERLAILMGVDVRKWYNALPRKAERAAVAPSLTRIDAYYSSQHCRVCDTRSFHRGSICADCRAHPQRTAMAVQSQVVQLDAELQALRRVCVQCMGSSWGGSWDSPTAMVCRNFSCAVWNQWLPTAVATQTWKTNVKVESSVCKND
;
A
#
# COMPACT_ATOMS: atom_id res chain seq x y z
N MET A 1 16.91 17.07 -39.39
CA MET A 1 17.55 17.55 -38.15
C MET A 1 17.74 16.35 -37.24
N ILE A 2 18.98 15.95 -36.99
CA ILE A 2 19.29 14.73 -36.22
C ILE A 2 19.07 15.04 -34.74
N VAL A 3 18.10 14.38 -34.09
CA VAL A 3 17.78 14.56 -32.66
C VAL A 3 19.01 14.33 -31.77
N ALA A 4 19.94 13.47 -32.19
CA ALA A 4 21.18 13.18 -31.47
C ALA A 4 22.16 14.36 -31.35
N GLY A 5 21.97 15.47 -32.10
CA GLY A 5 22.79 16.68 -32.00
C GLY A 5 22.18 17.80 -31.13
N GLN A 6 21.03 17.56 -30.48
CA GLN A 6 20.41 18.55 -29.60
C GLN A 6 21.16 18.63 -28.25
N ALA A 7 21.21 19.82 -27.67
CA ALA A 7 21.80 20.02 -26.34
C ALA A 7 21.02 19.18 -25.30
N PRO A 8 21.72 18.60 -24.30
CA PRO A 8 21.07 17.84 -23.24
C PRO A 8 20.19 18.74 -22.35
N MET A 9 19.27 18.12 -21.61
CA MET A 9 18.48 18.83 -20.61
C MET A 9 19.35 19.20 -19.40
N GLU A 10 19.44 20.49 -19.09
CA GLU A 10 20.29 21.02 -18.01
C GLU A 10 19.50 21.28 -16.71
N CYS A 11 18.18 21.43 -16.80
CA CYS A 11 17.32 21.76 -15.65
C CYS A 11 16.66 20.51 -15.06
N ILE A 12 16.71 20.40 -13.73
CA ILE A 12 16.09 19.31 -12.96
C ILE A 12 15.06 19.93 -12.01
N PRO A 13 13.85 19.38 -11.91
CA PRO A 13 12.84 19.90 -11.00
C PRO A 13 13.31 19.83 -9.54
N LEU A 14 12.87 20.79 -8.72
CA LEU A 14 13.22 20.81 -7.30
C LEU A 14 12.40 19.78 -6.53
N VAL A 15 13.08 18.85 -5.86
CA VAL A 15 12.48 17.97 -4.86
C VAL A 15 13.30 18.13 -3.59
N MET A 16 12.70 18.80 -2.60
CA MET A 16 13.36 19.06 -1.32
C MET A 16 13.55 17.74 -0.56
N GLU A 17 14.62 17.63 0.21
CA GLU A 17 14.72 16.53 1.17
C GLU A 17 13.68 16.75 2.27
N PRO A 18 12.79 15.78 2.53
CA PRO A 18 11.87 15.90 3.63
C PRO A 18 12.64 15.91 4.94
N MET A 19 12.17 16.73 5.88
CA MET A 19 12.53 16.54 7.27
C MET A 19 11.86 15.25 7.76
N SER A 20 12.55 14.12 7.62
CA SER A 20 11.96 12.82 7.91
C SER A 20 11.58 12.68 9.39
N GLY A 21 10.38 12.19 9.66
CA GLY A 21 9.88 12.06 11.01
C GLY A 21 8.36 11.92 11.10
N PHE A 22 7.89 11.81 12.34
CA PHE A 22 6.48 11.87 12.68
C PHE A 22 6.09 13.29 13.05
N TYR A 23 5.00 13.77 12.45
CA TYR A 23 4.43 15.09 12.68
C TYR A 23 3.08 14.92 13.35
N GLY A 24 3.01 15.18 14.65
CA GLY A 24 1.76 15.17 15.41
C GLY A 24 0.92 16.44 15.25
N ASP A 25 1.56 17.54 14.88
CA ASP A 25 0.93 18.82 14.53
C ASP A 25 0.34 18.79 13.10
N PRO A 26 -0.60 19.70 12.78
CA PRO A 26 -1.11 19.86 11.42
C PRO A 26 -0.01 20.17 10.40
N VAL A 27 -0.02 19.46 9.28
CA VAL A 27 0.79 19.77 8.09
C VAL A 27 -0.15 20.13 6.95
N VAL A 28 -0.14 21.40 6.54
CA VAL A 28 -0.93 21.91 5.42
C VAL A 28 -0.21 21.53 4.12
N VAL A 29 -0.96 21.00 3.16
CA VAL A 29 -0.47 20.71 1.81
C VAL A 29 -1.07 21.72 0.85
N LEU A 30 -0.18 22.43 0.17
CA LEU A 30 -0.49 23.41 -0.86
C LEU A 30 0.11 22.91 -2.18
N ASP A 31 -0.57 23.16 -3.30
CA ASP A 31 -0.12 22.68 -4.60
C ASP A 31 -0.40 23.71 -5.71
N PHE A 32 0.55 23.92 -6.61
CA PHE A 32 0.37 24.85 -7.72
C PHE A 32 -0.53 24.25 -8.79
N GLN A 33 -1.60 24.96 -9.15
CA GLN A 33 -2.49 24.47 -10.19
C GLN A 33 -1.83 24.59 -11.57
N SER A 34 -1.57 23.42 -12.18
CA SER A 34 -1.00 23.34 -13.52
C SER A 34 0.27 24.19 -13.65
N LEU A 35 1.23 23.99 -12.74
CA LEU A 35 2.42 24.86 -12.62
C LEU A 35 3.07 25.14 -13.98
N TYR A 36 3.55 24.11 -14.69
CA TYR A 36 4.25 24.32 -15.96
C TYR A 36 3.41 25.00 -17.05
N PRO A 37 2.16 24.56 -17.36
CA PRO A 37 1.30 25.30 -18.29
C PRO A 37 1.07 26.77 -17.88
N SER A 38 0.81 27.03 -16.61
CA SER A 38 0.55 28.38 -16.10
C SER A 38 1.78 29.27 -16.25
N MET A 39 2.97 28.72 -16.02
CA MET A 39 4.23 29.42 -16.23
C MET A 39 4.51 29.71 -17.70
N MET A 40 4.26 28.75 -18.60
CA MET A 40 4.40 28.98 -20.05
C MET A 40 3.54 30.15 -20.52
N ILE A 41 2.33 30.28 -19.99
CA ILE A 41 1.43 31.40 -20.31
C ILE A 41 1.93 32.70 -19.68
N ALA A 42 2.23 32.69 -18.38
CA ALA A 42 2.65 33.88 -17.62
C ALA A 42 3.92 34.52 -18.20
N TYR A 43 4.86 33.69 -18.66
CA TYR A 43 6.15 34.11 -19.17
C TYR A 43 6.24 34.10 -20.70
N ASN A 44 5.12 33.86 -21.41
CA ASN A 44 5.05 33.89 -22.88
C ASN A 44 6.09 32.95 -23.54
N ILE A 45 6.20 31.72 -23.03
CA ILE A 45 7.15 30.69 -23.48
C ILE A 45 6.58 29.95 -24.68
N CYS A 46 7.14 30.16 -25.87
CA CYS A 46 6.76 29.49 -27.11
C CYS A 46 7.95 29.43 -28.07
N TYR A 47 7.93 28.52 -29.04
CA TYR A 47 8.93 28.51 -30.11
C TYR A 47 8.96 29.83 -30.91
N SER A 48 7.80 30.47 -31.08
CA SER A 48 7.71 31.77 -31.77
C SER A 48 8.30 32.94 -30.97
N THR A 49 8.55 32.76 -29.68
CA THR A 49 9.11 33.77 -28.77
C THR A 49 10.54 33.42 -28.31
N CYS A 50 11.13 32.37 -28.88
CA CYS A 50 12.51 31.95 -28.60
C CYS A 50 13.50 32.81 -29.41
N LEU A 51 14.18 33.74 -28.74
CA LEU A 51 15.09 34.71 -29.38
C LEU A 51 16.54 34.21 -29.54
N GLY A 52 16.83 32.96 -29.18
CA GLY A 52 18.17 32.35 -29.27
C GLY A 52 18.99 32.49 -27.98
N ARG A 53 20.23 31.98 -28.00
CA ARG A 53 21.18 32.11 -26.88
C ARG A 53 21.83 33.49 -26.94
N LEU A 54 21.85 34.21 -25.83
CA LEU A 54 22.62 35.45 -25.70
C LEU A 54 24.11 35.11 -25.87
N ASN A 55 24.73 35.60 -26.94
CA ASN A 55 26.19 35.52 -27.15
C ASN A 55 26.71 36.96 -27.29
N ASN A 56 27.82 37.26 -26.59
CA ASN A 56 28.59 38.51 -26.58
C ASN A 56 28.20 39.60 -25.57
N GLY A 57 28.13 39.23 -24.28
CA GLY A 57 28.61 40.09 -23.18
C GLY A 57 27.99 41.48 -23.05
N MET A 58 26.71 41.58 -22.72
CA MET A 58 26.25 42.63 -21.80
C MET A 58 25.31 42.01 -20.75
N ASP A 59 25.78 42.14 -19.50
CA ASP A 59 25.33 41.67 -18.18
C ASP A 59 25.42 40.16 -17.84
N ASP A 60 26.35 39.86 -16.93
CA ASP A 60 26.53 38.57 -16.25
C ASP A 60 25.41 38.24 -15.23
N GLU A 61 24.42 39.14 -15.06
CA GLU A 61 23.26 38.95 -14.16
C GLU A 61 22.02 38.35 -14.86
N VAL A 62 22.08 38.07 -16.17
CA VAL A 62 20.92 37.68 -16.96
C VAL A 62 21.08 36.26 -17.51
N GLU A 63 20.59 35.28 -16.74
CA GLU A 63 20.42 33.89 -17.20
C GLU A 63 19.55 33.80 -18.47
N THR A 64 19.73 32.73 -19.23
CA THR A 64 18.99 32.36 -20.45
C THR A 64 17.50 32.76 -20.44
N ALA A 65 17.12 33.87 -21.11
CA ALA A 65 15.73 34.34 -21.16
C ALA A 65 14.90 33.63 -22.25
N LEU A 66 13.89 32.85 -21.85
CA LEU A 66 12.86 32.30 -22.74
C LEU A 66 11.54 33.07 -22.64
N GLY A 67 11.29 34.07 -23.49
CA GLY A 67 9.98 34.74 -23.55
C GLY A 67 10.09 36.23 -23.84
N VAL A 68 9.12 36.76 -24.58
CA VAL A 68 9.04 38.20 -24.88
C VAL A 68 8.15 38.85 -23.81
N VAL A 69 8.73 39.12 -22.64
CA VAL A 69 8.15 40.08 -21.69
C VAL A 69 9.22 41.14 -21.46
N SER A 70 8.91 42.39 -21.79
CA SER A 70 9.88 43.49 -21.90
C SER A 70 10.70 43.80 -20.64
N ASN A 71 10.36 43.20 -19.49
CA ASN A 71 11.02 43.41 -18.20
C ASN A 71 11.37 42.10 -17.44
N HIS A 72 11.24 40.90 -18.05
CA HIS A 72 11.55 39.65 -17.34
C HIS A 72 12.37 38.67 -18.17
N VAL A 73 13.57 38.41 -17.66
CA VAL A 73 14.39 37.27 -18.02
C VAL A 73 13.73 36.02 -17.47
N VAL A 74 13.28 35.14 -18.36
CA VAL A 74 12.63 33.89 -17.96
C VAL A 74 13.70 32.88 -17.62
N ASP A 75 14.02 32.77 -16.33
CA ASP A 75 14.86 31.73 -15.76
C ASP A 75 14.36 30.33 -16.18
N VAL A 76 15.24 29.51 -16.73
CA VAL A 76 14.94 28.12 -17.14
C VAL A 76 14.55 27.25 -15.92
N ASN A 77 14.97 27.67 -14.72
CA ASN A 77 14.61 27.12 -13.41
C ASN A 77 13.45 27.86 -12.74
N CYS A 78 12.68 28.69 -13.46
CA CYS A 78 11.59 29.49 -12.91
C CYS A 78 10.65 28.70 -11.97
N GLY A 79 10.42 27.40 -12.21
CA GLY A 79 9.60 26.56 -11.35
C GLY A 79 10.23 26.31 -9.98
N ARG A 80 11.54 26.06 -9.94
CA ARG A 80 12.34 25.97 -8.71
C ARG A 80 12.33 27.31 -7.98
N THR A 81 12.62 28.40 -8.68
CA THR A 81 12.71 29.76 -8.10
C THR A 81 11.37 30.20 -7.51
N THR A 82 10.26 29.86 -8.18
CA THR A 82 8.89 30.10 -7.68
C THR A 82 8.62 29.33 -6.39
N LEU A 83 9.03 28.05 -6.33
CA LEU A 83 8.87 27.23 -5.14
C LEU A 83 9.72 27.75 -3.97
N GLU A 84 10.98 28.09 -4.22
CA GLU A 84 11.89 28.66 -3.20
C GLU A 84 11.40 30.01 -2.68
N ALA A 85 10.87 30.88 -3.55
CA ALA A 85 10.25 32.14 -3.16
C ALA A 85 9.00 31.92 -2.28
N ALA A 86 8.17 30.92 -2.61
CA ALA A 86 7.04 30.54 -1.78
C ALA A 86 7.48 30.01 -0.41
N VAL A 87 8.51 29.16 -0.35
CA VAL A 87 9.11 28.67 0.91
C VAL A 87 9.57 29.85 1.77
N LYS A 88 10.36 30.77 1.19
CA LYS A 88 10.86 31.95 1.90
C LYS A 88 9.72 32.81 2.43
N THR A 89 8.68 33.03 1.64
CA THR A 89 7.49 33.80 2.05
C THR A 89 6.80 33.15 3.25
N VAL A 90 6.62 31.83 3.22
CA VAL A 90 5.96 31.09 4.31
C VAL A 90 6.77 31.11 5.60
N GLU A 91 8.09 30.90 5.53
CA GLU A 91 8.95 30.82 6.72
C GLU A 91 9.28 32.18 7.33
N THR A 92 9.32 33.24 6.53
CA THR A 92 9.62 34.60 7.01
C THR A 92 8.39 35.35 7.56
N HIS A 93 7.17 34.84 7.35
CA HIS A 93 5.96 35.53 7.77
C HIS A 93 5.87 35.63 9.31
N PRO A 94 5.71 36.84 9.88
CA PRO A 94 5.86 37.06 11.32
C PRO A 94 4.78 36.41 12.18
N THR A 95 3.58 36.17 11.63
CA THR A 95 2.41 35.69 12.38
C THR A 95 2.11 34.20 12.22
N TRP A 96 2.57 33.59 11.11
CA TRP A 96 2.22 32.20 10.80
C TRP A 96 3.02 31.24 11.65
N HIS A 97 4.28 31.59 11.99
CA HIS A 97 5.23 30.70 12.67
C HIS A 97 5.28 29.31 12.03
N ALA A 98 5.24 29.30 10.70
CA ALA A 98 5.15 28.12 9.87
C ALA A 98 6.54 27.65 9.44
N LYS A 99 6.70 26.35 9.22
CA LYS A 99 7.94 25.78 8.70
C LYS A 99 7.64 24.87 7.52
N VAL A 100 8.39 25.00 6.43
CA VAL A 100 8.26 24.06 5.31
C VAL A 100 9.07 22.80 5.63
N VAL A 101 8.40 21.65 5.66
CA VAL A 101 9.00 20.36 6.05
C VAL A 101 9.26 19.45 4.86
N TYR A 102 8.60 19.70 3.74
CA TYR A 102 8.79 18.97 2.49
C TYR A 102 8.26 19.78 1.30
N GLY A 103 8.83 19.55 0.12
CA GLY A 103 8.38 20.11 -1.15
C GLY A 103 8.70 19.16 -2.29
N ASP A 104 7.72 18.90 -3.15
CA ASP A 104 7.84 18.00 -4.31
C ASP A 104 7.34 18.73 -5.54
N THR A 105 8.28 19.30 -6.31
CA THR A 105 8.06 20.01 -7.59
C THR A 105 7.12 21.21 -7.55
N ASP A 106 5.84 20.97 -7.31
CA ASP A 106 4.70 21.88 -7.32
C ASP A 106 3.95 21.90 -5.99
N SER A 107 4.20 20.93 -5.11
CA SER A 107 3.57 20.84 -3.78
C SER A 107 4.48 21.32 -2.65
N LEU A 108 3.89 21.99 -1.65
CA LEU A 108 4.52 22.48 -0.43
C LEU A 108 3.83 21.91 0.81
N PHE A 109 4.64 21.44 1.76
CA PHE A 109 4.17 20.87 3.02
C PHE A 109 4.60 21.79 4.16
N VAL A 110 3.62 22.44 4.79
CA VAL A 110 3.82 23.48 5.78
C VAL A 110 3.38 22.99 7.14
N GLN A 111 4.31 22.79 8.07
CA GLN A 111 4.02 22.45 9.46
C GLN A 111 3.53 23.69 10.22
N LEU A 112 2.37 23.56 10.87
CA LEU A 112 1.78 24.58 11.73
C LEU A 112 1.74 24.07 13.18
N ARG A 113 2.80 24.35 13.95
CA ARG A 113 2.95 23.81 15.31
C ARG A 113 1.88 24.34 16.27
N GLY A 114 1.27 23.45 17.05
CA GLY A 114 0.29 23.81 18.07
C GLY A 114 -1.02 24.39 17.55
N ARG A 115 -1.31 24.29 16.25
CA ARG A 115 -2.57 24.77 15.66
C ARG A 115 -3.63 23.67 15.64
N THR A 116 -4.90 24.08 15.69
CA THR A 116 -6.04 23.17 15.49
C THR A 116 -6.29 22.94 13.99
N LEU A 117 -7.11 21.94 13.65
CA LEU A 117 -7.52 21.69 12.26
C LEU A 117 -8.20 22.92 11.63
N GLU A 118 -9.10 23.58 12.35
CA GLU A 118 -9.78 24.80 11.89
C GLU A 118 -8.80 25.93 11.59
N GLN A 119 -7.86 26.17 12.50
CA GLN A 119 -6.82 27.17 12.31
C GLN A 119 -5.93 26.82 11.12
N ALA A 120 -5.57 25.54 10.96
CA ALA A 120 -4.74 25.06 9.86
C ALA A 120 -5.44 25.20 8.50
N LEU A 121 -6.74 24.90 8.41
CA LEU A 121 -7.53 25.10 7.20
C LEU A 121 -7.58 26.58 6.80
N ARG A 122 -7.88 27.46 7.77
CA ARG A 122 -7.90 28.91 7.53
C ARG A 122 -6.54 29.46 7.10
N LEU A 123 -5.47 29.11 7.80
CA LEU A 123 -4.11 29.52 7.46
C LEU A 123 -3.66 28.95 6.11
N GLY A 124 -4.06 27.72 5.77
CA GLY A 124 -3.78 27.12 4.46
C GLY A 124 -4.36 27.95 3.32
N HIS A 125 -5.61 28.41 3.44
CA HIS A 125 -6.22 29.31 2.46
C HIS A 125 -5.56 30.69 2.41
N GLU A 126 -5.18 31.24 3.56
CA GLU A 126 -4.48 32.53 3.66
C GLU A 126 -3.12 32.48 2.97
N ILE A 127 -2.31 31.46 3.26
CA ILE A 127 -1.00 31.23 2.64
C ILE A 127 -1.17 31.07 1.12
N ALA A 128 -2.11 30.24 0.68
CA ALA A 128 -2.40 30.02 -0.74
C ALA A 128 -2.75 31.35 -1.45
N HIS A 129 -3.57 32.19 -0.82
CA HIS A 129 -3.95 33.49 -1.37
C HIS A 129 -2.75 34.44 -1.47
N VAL A 130 -1.99 34.61 -0.39
CA VAL A 130 -0.82 35.52 -0.36
C VAL A 130 0.22 35.10 -1.39
N VAL A 131 0.61 33.82 -1.42
CA VAL A 131 1.59 33.33 -2.40
C VAL A 131 1.08 33.48 -3.83
N THR A 132 -0.21 33.25 -4.08
CA THR A 132 -0.80 33.48 -5.41
C THR A 132 -0.72 34.94 -5.83
N THR A 133 -0.95 35.90 -4.92
CA THR A 133 -0.87 37.33 -5.25
C THR A 133 0.54 37.82 -5.57
N LEU A 134 1.57 37.11 -5.09
CA LEU A 134 2.97 37.41 -5.38
C LEU A 134 3.44 36.86 -6.74
N ASN A 135 2.63 36.03 -7.39
CA ASN A 135 2.98 35.38 -8.65
C ASN A 135 2.24 36.00 -9.86
N PRO A 136 2.85 35.98 -11.06
CA PRO A 136 2.20 36.47 -12.26
C PRO A 136 0.99 35.59 -12.64
N LYS A 137 -0.08 36.20 -13.13
CA LYS A 137 -1.24 35.44 -13.63
C LYS A 137 -0.81 34.63 -14.87
N PRO A 138 -1.26 33.36 -15.03
CA PRO A 138 -2.25 32.63 -14.23
C PRO A 138 -1.68 31.70 -13.13
N VAL A 139 -0.42 31.87 -12.71
CA VAL A 139 0.20 31.02 -11.68
C VAL A 139 -0.55 31.17 -10.35
N CYS A 140 -1.05 30.06 -9.81
CA CYS A 140 -1.93 30.04 -8.65
C CYS A 140 -1.60 28.87 -7.73
N LEU A 141 -1.32 29.17 -6.46
CA LEU A 141 -1.14 28.18 -5.41
C LEU A 141 -2.50 27.88 -4.78
N LYS A 142 -2.87 26.60 -4.70
CA LYS A 142 -4.13 26.17 -4.11
C LYS A 142 -3.90 25.39 -2.83
N PHE A 143 -4.78 25.63 -1.87
CA PHE A 143 -4.93 24.75 -0.73
C PHE A 143 -5.56 23.43 -1.17
N GLU A 144 -4.90 22.30 -0.87
CA GLU A 144 -5.42 20.97 -1.20
C GLU A 144 -6.04 20.30 0.04
N LYS A 145 -5.27 20.23 1.13
CA LYS A 145 -5.63 19.42 2.32
C LYS A 145 -4.77 19.74 3.54
N VAL A 146 -5.21 19.27 4.71
CA VAL A 146 -4.42 19.23 5.94
C VAL A 146 -4.21 17.78 6.38
N TYR A 147 -2.98 17.44 6.77
CA TYR A 147 -2.70 16.21 7.50
C TYR A 147 -2.74 16.45 9.01
N MET A 148 -3.61 15.74 9.73
CA MET A 148 -3.62 15.70 11.19
C MET A 148 -2.91 14.43 11.66
N GLY A 149 -1.60 14.50 11.82
CA GLY A 149 -0.76 13.32 11.99
C GLY A 149 -0.24 12.83 10.64
N SER A 150 1.08 12.87 10.46
CA SER A 150 1.73 12.35 9.26
C SER A 150 3.11 11.77 9.55
N PHE A 151 3.54 10.86 8.68
CA PHE A 151 4.92 10.39 8.58
C PHE A 151 5.48 10.84 7.24
N LEU A 152 6.57 11.60 7.30
CA LEU A 152 7.39 11.89 6.14
C LEU A 152 8.61 10.96 6.22
N VAL A 153 8.71 10.01 5.29
CA VAL A 153 9.75 8.98 5.34
C VAL A 153 10.93 9.38 4.45
N SER A 154 10.64 9.59 3.17
CA SER A 154 11.61 10.04 2.17
C SER A 154 10.88 10.75 1.04
N LYS A 155 11.64 11.25 0.05
CA LYS A 155 11.08 11.79 -1.19
C LYS A 155 10.03 10.85 -1.78
N LYS A 156 8.85 11.39 -2.09
CA LYS A 156 7.68 10.68 -2.63
C LYS A 156 7.17 9.51 -1.77
N ARG A 157 7.55 9.44 -0.50
CA ARG A 157 7.15 8.41 0.46
C ARG A 157 6.66 9.05 1.76
N TYR A 158 5.35 9.18 1.88
CA TYR A 158 4.72 9.78 3.05
C TYR A 158 3.30 9.25 3.24
N VAL A 159 2.79 9.43 4.45
CA VAL A 159 1.44 9.02 4.83
C VAL A 159 0.87 9.96 5.88
N GLY A 160 -0.41 10.25 5.82
CA GLY A 160 -1.06 11.07 6.83
C GLY A 160 -2.57 10.90 6.85
N LEU A 161 -3.17 11.35 7.95
CA LEU A 161 -4.62 11.42 8.06
C LEU A 161 -5.10 12.75 7.44
N LYS A 162 -5.63 12.66 6.23
CA LYS A 162 -6.07 13.78 5.38
C LYS A 162 -7.43 14.30 5.80
N PHE A 163 -7.55 15.63 5.86
CA PHE A 163 -8.79 16.38 6.06
C PHE A 163 -8.90 17.48 5.00
N GLU A 164 -10.06 17.59 4.36
CA GLU A 164 -10.36 18.68 3.41
C GLU A 164 -11.28 19.74 4.03
N HIS A 165 -12.18 19.31 4.93
CA HIS A 165 -13.20 20.17 5.53
C HIS A 165 -13.33 19.96 7.05
N LEU A 166 -13.99 20.91 7.72
CA LEU A 166 -14.40 20.75 9.11
C LEU A 166 -15.52 19.69 9.19
N GLY A 167 -15.32 18.67 10.01
CA GLY A 167 -16.26 17.54 10.16
C GLY A 167 -15.89 16.30 9.35
N ASP A 168 -14.79 16.34 8.57
CA ASP A 168 -14.26 15.15 7.91
C ASP A 168 -13.82 14.11 8.94
N LYS A 169 -14.05 12.82 8.66
CA LYS A 169 -13.62 11.73 9.58
C LYS A 169 -12.13 11.42 9.48
N GLY A 170 -11.42 12.07 8.56
CA GLY A 170 -10.02 11.80 8.25
C GLY A 170 -9.88 10.56 7.37
N HIS A 171 -9.26 10.70 6.20
CA HIS A 171 -8.90 9.57 5.35
C HIS A 171 -7.40 9.32 5.38
N LEU A 172 -6.98 8.06 5.36
CA LEU A 172 -5.56 7.73 5.28
C LEU A 172 -5.05 7.95 3.84
N ASP A 173 -4.35 9.04 3.58
CA ASP A 173 -3.68 9.27 2.28
C ASP A 173 -2.24 8.75 2.38
N ALA A 174 -1.87 7.91 1.43
CA ALA A 174 -0.63 7.16 1.40
C ALA A 174 0.03 7.35 0.03
N LYS A 175 1.29 7.81 0.00
CA LYS A 175 2.06 8.02 -1.23
C LYS A 175 3.38 7.27 -1.14
N GLY A 176 3.67 6.43 -2.13
CA GLY A 176 4.92 5.67 -2.26
C GLY A 176 5.23 4.62 -1.17
N ILE A 177 4.41 4.51 -0.12
CA ILE A 177 4.55 3.51 0.94
C ILE A 177 3.95 2.16 0.54
N GLU A 178 4.34 1.11 1.25
CA GLU A 178 4.02 -0.29 0.95
C GLU A 178 2.51 -0.54 0.86
N THR A 179 1.68 0.20 1.60
CA THR A 179 0.22 0.05 1.63
C THR A 179 -0.52 0.29 0.30
N ILE A 180 0.13 0.96 -0.66
CA ILE A 180 -0.44 1.24 -1.99
C ILE A 180 0.39 0.63 -3.14
N ARG A 181 1.53 0.02 -2.82
CA ARG A 181 2.48 -0.54 -3.77
C ARG A 181 2.05 -1.93 -4.22
N ARG A 182 1.81 -2.11 -5.52
CA ARG A 182 1.33 -3.37 -6.12
C ARG A 182 2.34 -4.52 -6.02
N ASP A 183 3.62 -4.21 -5.88
CA ASP A 183 4.71 -5.17 -5.69
C ASP A 183 4.83 -5.67 -4.24
N SER A 184 4.06 -5.10 -3.30
CA SER A 184 3.92 -5.59 -1.93
C SER A 184 2.79 -6.60 -1.83
N CYS A 185 2.90 -7.54 -0.89
CA CYS A 185 1.86 -8.52 -0.59
C CYS A 185 0.86 -7.99 0.46
N GLY A 186 -0.32 -8.63 0.52
CA GLY A 186 -1.38 -8.29 1.47
C GLY A 186 -0.96 -8.45 2.94
N VAL A 187 -0.01 -9.35 3.23
CA VAL A 187 0.55 -9.53 4.59
C VAL A 187 1.25 -8.28 5.11
N VAL A 188 1.77 -7.42 4.24
CA VAL A 188 2.35 -6.14 4.66
C VAL A 188 1.31 -5.03 4.57
N GLN A 189 0.58 -4.97 3.45
CA GLN A 189 -0.35 -3.86 3.18
C GLN A 189 -1.48 -3.75 4.20
N HIS A 190 -2.13 -4.86 4.53
CA HIS A 190 -3.31 -4.88 5.39
C HIS A 190 -2.99 -4.48 6.84
N PRO A 191 -2.02 -5.12 7.53
CA PRO A 191 -1.71 -4.75 8.90
C PRO A 191 -1.06 -3.37 8.98
N MET A 192 -0.23 -2.97 8.03
CA MET A 192 0.35 -1.62 8.03
C MET A 192 -0.73 -0.54 7.93
N ARG A 193 -1.76 -0.74 7.09
CA ARG A 193 -2.91 0.18 7.00
C ARG A 193 -3.68 0.26 8.31
N HIS A 194 -3.89 -0.87 8.98
CA HIS A 194 -4.57 -0.88 10.29
C HIS A 194 -3.72 -0.22 11.38
N TRP A 195 -2.43 -0.57 11.44
CA TRP A 195 -1.46 0.00 12.36
C TRP A 195 -1.36 1.52 12.22
N LEU A 196 -1.26 2.05 10.99
CA LEU A 196 -1.25 3.50 10.75
C LEU A 196 -2.52 4.19 11.26
N ARG A 197 -3.70 3.58 11.03
CA ARG A 197 -4.96 4.11 11.58
C ARG A 197 -4.95 4.12 13.11
N LEU A 198 -4.45 3.05 13.72
CA LEU A 198 -4.34 2.94 15.18
C LEU A 198 -3.39 4.00 15.75
N VAL A 199 -2.23 4.22 15.12
CA VAL A 199 -1.26 5.26 15.49
C VAL A 199 -1.91 6.64 15.44
N PHE A 200 -2.61 6.97 14.36
CA PHE A 200 -3.23 8.29 14.21
C PHE A 200 -4.43 8.52 15.13
N SER A 201 -5.21 7.47 15.43
CA SER A 201 -6.40 7.60 16.29
C SER A 201 -6.09 7.59 17.78
N THR A 202 -5.23 6.67 18.23
CA THR A 202 -4.97 6.45 19.67
C THR A 202 -3.74 7.18 20.17
N ARG A 203 -2.75 7.42 19.29
CA ARG A 203 -1.40 7.89 19.66
C ARG A 203 -0.74 7.04 20.76
N ASP A 204 -1.19 5.79 20.96
CA ASP A 204 -0.63 4.87 21.94
C ASP A 204 0.24 3.81 21.27
N LEU A 205 1.55 3.89 21.54
CA LEU A 205 2.53 2.93 21.05
C LEU A 205 2.36 1.54 21.67
N SER A 206 1.78 1.43 22.87
CA SER A 206 1.55 0.16 23.56
C SER A 206 0.48 -0.66 22.87
N ALA A 207 -0.66 -0.04 22.53
CA ALA A 207 -1.70 -0.65 21.70
C ALA A 207 -1.16 -1.07 20.33
N CYS A 208 -0.36 -0.20 19.70
CA CYS A 208 0.27 -0.50 18.41
C CYS A 208 1.22 -1.70 18.47
N LYS A 209 2.02 -1.81 19.54
CA LYS A 209 2.90 -2.95 19.78
C LYS A 209 2.08 -4.24 19.98
N LYS A 210 1.05 -4.19 20.82
CA LYS A 210 0.17 -5.34 21.10
C LYS A 210 -0.46 -5.88 19.82
N TYR A 211 -0.99 -4.99 18.98
CA TYR A 211 -1.56 -5.35 17.68
C TYR A 211 -0.58 -6.12 16.79
N LEU A 212 0.67 -5.63 16.67
CA LEU A 212 1.67 -6.31 15.84
C LEU A 212 2.06 -7.67 16.40
N GLN A 213 2.19 -7.80 17.73
CA GLN A 213 2.50 -9.08 18.38
C GLN A 213 1.40 -10.12 18.16
N GLU A 214 0.13 -9.72 18.27
CA GLU A 214 -1.03 -10.58 17.96
C GLU A 214 -1.03 -10.97 16.48
N TYR A 215 -0.78 -10.02 15.57
CA TYR A 215 -0.71 -10.28 14.13
C TYR A 215 0.41 -11.27 13.77
N TRP A 216 1.60 -11.13 14.36
CA TRP A 216 2.70 -12.08 14.16
C TRP A 216 2.41 -13.45 14.76
N THR A 217 1.68 -13.53 15.88
CA THR A 217 1.23 -14.81 16.42
C THR A 217 0.28 -15.50 15.44
N HIS A 218 -0.69 -14.77 14.88
CA HIS A 218 -1.56 -15.29 13.82
C HIS A 218 -0.81 -15.70 12.55
N MET A 219 0.30 -15.03 12.24
CA MET A 219 1.19 -15.41 11.14
C MET A 219 1.86 -16.76 11.41
N HIS A 220 2.47 -16.95 12.59
CA HIS A 220 3.12 -18.19 12.97
C HIS A 220 2.14 -19.37 13.10
N ASP A 221 0.93 -19.11 13.57
CA ASP A 221 -0.15 -20.09 13.67
C ASP A 221 -0.80 -20.44 12.32
N GLY A 222 -0.39 -19.79 11.21
CA GLY A 222 -0.96 -20.02 9.89
C GLY A 222 -2.41 -19.55 9.72
N ARG A 223 -2.90 -18.63 10.57
CA ARG A 223 -4.27 -18.09 10.52
C ARG A 223 -4.46 -17.00 9.47
N ILE A 224 -3.37 -16.48 8.90
CA ILE A 224 -3.41 -15.49 7.82
C ILE A 224 -3.69 -16.21 6.48
N PRO A 225 -4.71 -15.78 5.71
CA PRO A 225 -5.01 -16.39 4.41
C PRO A 225 -3.82 -16.38 3.45
N LEU A 226 -3.61 -17.49 2.74
CA LEU A 226 -2.52 -17.63 1.76
C LEU A 226 -2.56 -16.59 0.64
N THR A 227 -3.76 -16.08 0.29
CA THR A 227 -3.92 -14.99 -0.69
C THR A 227 -3.16 -13.73 -0.33
N HIS A 228 -3.01 -13.45 0.98
CA HIS A 228 -2.27 -12.28 1.44
C HIS A 228 -0.77 -12.42 1.20
N TYR A 229 -0.24 -13.64 1.04
CA TYR A 229 1.19 -13.89 0.78
C TYR A 229 1.53 -13.85 -0.72
N ILE A 230 0.55 -13.69 -1.60
CA ILE A 230 0.77 -13.65 -3.04
C ILE A 230 1.43 -12.32 -3.41
N PHE A 231 2.56 -12.40 -4.11
CA PHE A 231 3.22 -11.26 -4.75
C PHE A 231 2.84 -11.23 -6.22
N ALA A 232 2.25 -10.12 -6.66
CA ALA A 232 2.04 -9.85 -8.08
C ALA A 232 3.24 -9.05 -8.60
N LYS A 233 3.97 -9.60 -9.58
CA LYS A 233 5.03 -8.87 -10.30
C LYS A 233 4.77 -8.90 -11.79
N GLU A 234 5.03 -7.77 -12.44
CA GLU A 234 4.92 -7.68 -13.89
C GLU A 234 6.04 -8.48 -14.56
N MET A 235 5.64 -9.42 -15.41
CA MET A 235 6.57 -10.29 -16.13
C MET A 235 7.17 -9.58 -17.35
N LEU A 236 6.32 -8.94 -18.16
CA LEU A 236 6.70 -8.35 -19.45
C LEU A 236 7.85 -7.33 -19.38
N PRO A 237 7.85 -6.35 -18.46
CA PRO A 237 8.93 -5.37 -18.39
C PRO A 237 10.30 -6.02 -18.13
N SER A 238 10.33 -7.19 -17.48
CA SER A 238 11.59 -7.89 -17.21
C SER A 238 12.19 -8.50 -18.48
N PHE A 239 11.36 -8.99 -19.39
CA PHE A 239 11.80 -9.51 -20.69
C PHE A 239 12.04 -8.41 -21.72
N GLU A 240 11.19 -7.39 -21.75
CA GLU A 240 11.31 -6.25 -22.68
C GLU A 240 12.66 -5.54 -22.56
N ARG A 241 13.17 -5.33 -21.33
CA ARG A 241 14.48 -4.69 -21.10
C ARG A 241 15.62 -5.36 -21.86
N LEU A 242 15.60 -6.69 -21.97
CA LEU A 242 16.63 -7.45 -22.69
C LEU A 242 16.28 -7.60 -24.18
N ALA A 243 15.02 -7.84 -24.50
CA ALA A 243 14.58 -8.09 -25.86
C ALA A 243 14.70 -6.86 -26.77
N ILE A 244 14.54 -5.64 -26.23
CA ILE A 244 14.77 -4.39 -26.98
C ILE A 244 16.22 -4.32 -27.50
N LEU A 245 17.20 -4.84 -26.75
CA LEU A 245 18.60 -4.89 -27.19
C LEU A 245 18.82 -5.81 -28.40
N MET A 246 17.92 -6.78 -28.60
CA MET A 246 17.92 -7.69 -29.75
C MET A 246 16.98 -7.22 -30.88
N GLY A 247 16.38 -6.03 -30.75
CA GLY A 247 15.38 -5.52 -31.73
C GLY A 247 14.04 -6.24 -31.68
N VAL A 248 13.71 -6.92 -30.58
CA VAL A 248 12.50 -7.72 -30.41
C VAL A 248 11.49 -7.02 -29.49
N ASP A 249 10.24 -6.87 -29.96
CA ASP A 249 9.11 -6.38 -29.16
C ASP A 249 8.29 -7.54 -28.57
N VAL A 250 8.58 -7.86 -27.31
CA VAL A 250 7.89 -8.94 -26.56
C VAL A 250 6.43 -8.59 -26.26
N ARG A 251 6.07 -7.31 -26.17
CA ARG A 251 4.70 -6.88 -25.93
C ARG A 251 3.80 -7.21 -27.11
N LYS A 252 4.33 -7.04 -28.32
CA LYS A 252 3.64 -7.44 -29.55
C LYS A 252 3.33 -8.94 -29.57
N TRP A 253 4.28 -9.79 -29.16
CA TRP A 253 4.07 -11.23 -29.04
C TRP A 253 3.00 -11.58 -28.01
N TYR A 254 3.05 -10.96 -26.84
CA TYR A 254 2.07 -11.18 -25.78
C TYR A 254 0.65 -10.77 -26.21
N ASN A 255 0.50 -9.62 -26.86
CA ASN A 255 -0.79 -9.14 -27.34
C ASN A 255 -1.39 -10.02 -28.45
N ALA A 256 -0.54 -10.73 -29.19
CA ALA A 256 -0.97 -11.69 -30.22
C ALA A 256 -1.41 -13.04 -29.65
N LEU A 257 -1.19 -13.31 -28.35
CA LEU A 257 -1.60 -14.56 -27.73
C LEU A 257 -3.13 -14.65 -27.64
N PRO A 258 -3.74 -15.80 -28.03
CA PRO A 258 -5.15 -16.04 -27.83
C PRO A 258 -5.46 -16.08 -26.32
N ARG A 259 -6.35 -15.19 -25.85
CA ARG A 259 -6.82 -15.18 -24.46
C ARG A 259 -7.66 -16.43 -24.22
N LYS A 260 -7.11 -17.43 -23.51
CA LYS A 260 -7.85 -18.64 -23.15
C LYS A 260 -8.87 -18.33 -22.05
N ALA A 261 -10.13 -18.71 -22.27
CA ALA A 261 -11.09 -18.92 -21.19
C ALA A 261 -10.77 -20.28 -20.54
N GLU A 262 -10.49 -20.32 -19.24
CA GLU A 262 -10.05 -21.53 -18.56
C GLU A 262 -11.14 -22.61 -18.51
N ARG A 263 -10.77 -23.84 -18.90
CA ARG A 263 -11.46 -25.09 -18.52
C ARG A 263 -10.59 -25.81 -17.49
N ALA A 264 -11.23 -26.31 -16.42
CA ALA A 264 -10.58 -26.93 -15.27
C ALA A 264 -9.96 -28.32 -15.60
N ALA A 265 -8.76 -28.59 -15.09
CA ALA A 265 -8.11 -29.91 -15.12
C ALA A 265 -7.85 -30.46 -13.70
N VAL A 266 -7.96 -31.78 -13.55
CA VAL A 266 -8.05 -32.59 -12.31
C VAL A 266 -6.79 -32.57 -11.41
N ALA A 267 -6.98 -32.86 -10.11
CA ALA A 267 -6.02 -32.80 -9.00
C ALA A 267 -4.84 -33.80 -9.07
N PRO A 268 -3.70 -33.55 -8.39
CA PRO A 268 -2.59 -34.50 -8.32
C PRO A 268 -2.62 -35.41 -7.08
N SER A 269 -2.05 -36.61 -7.26
CA SER A 269 -1.87 -37.70 -6.29
C SER A 269 -0.83 -37.41 -5.19
N LEU A 270 -0.98 -38.09 -4.05
CA LEU A 270 -0.12 -38.02 -2.87
C LEU A 270 1.14 -38.87 -3.03
N THR A 271 2.31 -38.23 -3.19
CA THR A 271 3.64 -38.87 -3.19
C THR A 271 4.71 -38.02 -2.49
N ARG A 272 4.35 -37.30 -1.41
CA ARG A 272 5.28 -36.36 -0.75
C ARG A 272 5.88 -36.90 0.56
N ILE A 273 7.09 -36.41 0.85
CA ILE A 273 7.97 -36.76 1.99
C ILE A 273 7.40 -36.30 3.35
N ASP A 274 6.45 -35.36 3.34
CA ASP A 274 5.69 -34.88 4.50
C ASP A 274 4.92 -36.00 5.21
N ALA A 275 4.55 -37.08 4.52
CA ALA A 275 3.97 -38.28 5.12
C ALA A 275 4.86 -38.96 6.19
N TYR A 276 6.18 -38.67 6.20
CA TYR A 276 7.14 -39.26 7.12
C TYR A 276 7.48 -38.37 8.34
N TYR A 277 7.00 -37.12 8.36
CA TYR A 277 7.23 -36.18 9.46
C TYR A 277 5.93 -35.93 10.23
N SER A 278 5.71 -36.70 11.30
CA SER A 278 4.63 -36.40 12.26
C SER A 278 5.09 -35.35 13.28
N SER A 279 4.23 -34.37 13.56
CA SER A 279 4.50 -33.35 14.59
C SER A 279 4.75 -34.03 15.94
N GLN A 280 5.83 -33.63 16.64
CA GLN A 280 6.15 -34.06 17.99
C GLN A 280 5.43 -33.22 19.06
N HIS A 281 4.35 -32.51 18.74
CA HIS A 281 3.62 -31.69 19.71
C HIS A 281 2.25 -32.30 20.02
N CYS A 282 1.86 -32.23 21.29
CA CYS A 282 0.53 -32.66 21.72
C CYS A 282 -0.52 -31.71 21.16
N ARG A 283 -1.53 -32.23 20.47
CA ARG A 283 -2.58 -31.40 19.84
C ARG A 283 -3.55 -30.73 20.83
N VAL A 284 -3.49 -31.06 22.11
CA VAL A 284 -4.40 -30.55 23.15
C VAL A 284 -3.76 -29.44 23.97
N CYS A 285 -2.49 -29.62 24.38
CA CYS A 285 -1.76 -28.67 25.21
C CYS A 285 -0.53 -28.03 24.51
N ASP A 286 -0.27 -28.40 23.25
CA ASP A 286 0.84 -27.94 22.42
C ASP A 286 2.25 -28.20 23.00
N THR A 287 2.35 -29.03 24.04
CA THR A 287 3.63 -29.39 24.64
C THR A 287 4.34 -30.44 23.79
N ARG A 288 5.66 -30.32 23.64
CA ARG A 288 6.47 -31.29 22.89
C ARG A 288 6.43 -32.66 23.57
N SER A 289 5.99 -33.67 22.84
CA SER A 289 5.88 -35.08 23.22
C SER A 289 6.80 -35.93 22.34
N PHE A 290 7.61 -36.78 22.97
CA PHE A 290 8.53 -37.69 22.28
C PHE A 290 7.88 -39.03 21.86
N HIS A 291 6.59 -39.23 22.16
CA HIS A 291 5.88 -40.46 21.82
C HIS A 291 5.30 -40.40 20.39
N ARG A 292 5.25 -41.56 19.72
CA ARG A 292 4.48 -41.74 18.47
C ARG A 292 2.98 -41.69 18.78
N GLY A 293 2.44 -40.50 18.98
CA GLY A 293 1.03 -40.25 19.30
C GLY A 293 0.70 -38.77 19.27
N SER A 294 -0.55 -38.41 18.95
CA SER A 294 -0.95 -37.01 18.77
C SER A 294 -1.28 -36.29 20.08
N ILE A 295 -1.35 -37.02 21.20
CA ILE A 295 -1.68 -36.55 22.54
C ILE A 295 -0.58 -36.97 23.53
N CYS A 296 -0.12 -36.08 24.42
CA CYS A 296 0.88 -36.39 25.44
C CYS A 296 0.31 -37.26 26.57
N ALA A 297 1.20 -37.83 27.40
CA ALA A 297 0.82 -38.67 28.54
C ALA A 297 -0.09 -37.92 29.54
N ASP A 298 0.19 -36.65 29.83
CA ASP A 298 -0.59 -35.83 30.78
C ASP A 298 -2.04 -35.59 30.31
N CYS A 299 -2.21 -35.31 29.02
CA CYS A 299 -3.53 -35.16 28.41
C CYS A 299 -4.26 -36.51 28.32
N ARG A 300 -3.54 -37.62 28.15
CA ARG A 300 -4.12 -38.98 28.18
C ARG A 300 -4.57 -39.38 29.58
N ALA A 301 -3.87 -38.95 30.63
CA ALA A 301 -4.25 -39.19 32.03
C ALA A 301 -5.56 -38.49 32.43
N HIS A 302 -6.00 -37.48 31.68
CA HIS A 302 -7.24 -36.73 31.93
C HIS A 302 -8.22 -36.84 30.75
N PRO A 303 -8.82 -38.02 30.50
CA PRO A 303 -9.57 -38.29 29.28
C PRO A 303 -10.80 -37.41 29.12
N GLN A 304 -11.52 -37.10 30.21
CA GLN A 304 -12.72 -36.25 30.17
C GLN A 304 -12.39 -34.81 29.74
N ARG A 305 -11.35 -34.20 30.34
CA ARG A 305 -10.90 -32.85 30.02
C ARG A 305 -10.38 -32.75 28.59
N THR A 306 -9.60 -33.75 28.17
CA THR A 306 -9.07 -33.84 26.81
C THR A 306 -10.18 -34.02 25.78
N ALA A 307 -11.14 -34.92 26.03
CA ALA A 307 -12.29 -35.11 25.15
C ALA A 307 -13.11 -33.83 24.99
N MET A 308 -13.37 -33.09 26.08
CA MET A 308 -14.07 -31.82 26.02
C MET A 308 -13.30 -30.75 25.22
N ALA A 309 -11.99 -30.63 25.42
CA ALA A 309 -11.15 -29.67 24.70
C ALA A 309 -11.12 -29.96 23.20
N VAL A 310 -10.94 -31.23 22.82
CA VAL A 310 -10.97 -31.67 21.42
C VAL A 310 -12.36 -31.46 20.81
N GLN A 311 -13.42 -31.84 21.54
CA GLN A 311 -14.79 -31.66 21.06
C GLN A 311 -15.13 -30.18 20.84
N SER A 312 -14.68 -29.30 21.73
CA SER A 312 -14.86 -27.85 21.58
C SER A 312 -14.19 -27.31 20.31
N GLN A 313 -12.94 -27.72 20.05
CA GLN A 313 -12.22 -27.32 18.84
C GLN A 313 -12.88 -27.87 17.57
N VAL A 314 -13.33 -29.13 17.58
CA VAL A 314 -14.05 -29.73 16.45
C VAL A 314 -15.35 -28.98 16.15
N VAL A 315 -16.11 -28.61 17.19
CA VAL A 315 -17.36 -27.85 17.02
C VAL A 315 -17.09 -26.45 16.46
N GLN A 316 -16.04 -25.77 16.92
CA GLN A 316 -15.65 -24.46 16.39
C GLN A 316 -15.26 -24.53 14.91
N LEU A 317 -14.38 -25.47 14.56
CA LEU A 317 -13.95 -25.67 13.16
C LEU A 317 -15.10 -26.08 12.24
N ASP A 318 -16.03 -26.92 12.71
CA ASP A 318 -17.21 -27.31 11.93
C ASP A 318 -18.16 -26.13 11.71
N ALA A 319 -18.36 -25.28 12.73
CA ALA A 319 -19.16 -24.07 12.60
C ALA A 319 -18.56 -23.06 11.60
N GLU A 320 -17.25 -22.83 11.65
CA GLU A 320 -16.53 -22.00 10.68
C GLU A 320 -16.63 -22.56 9.25
N LEU A 321 -16.43 -23.88 9.10
CA LEU A 321 -16.55 -24.56 7.82
C LEU A 321 -17.96 -24.44 7.23
N GLN A 322 -18.99 -24.61 8.06
CA GLN A 322 -20.38 -24.45 7.65
C GLN A 322 -20.70 -23.00 7.24
N ALA A 323 -20.18 -22.01 7.96
CA ALA A 323 -20.34 -20.60 7.62
C ALA A 323 -19.73 -20.27 6.26
N LEU A 324 -18.47 -20.67 6.03
CA LEU A 324 -17.79 -20.49 4.73
C LEU A 324 -18.54 -21.22 3.61
N ARG A 325 -19.03 -22.43 3.88
CA ARG A 325 -19.82 -23.21 2.94
C ARG A 325 -21.12 -22.51 2.53
N ARG A 326 -21.85 -21.90 3.47
CA ARG A 326 -23.08 -21.13 3.14
C ARG A 326 -22.80 -19.99 2.17
N VAL A 327 -21.69 -19.26 2.37
CA VAL A 327 -21.27 -18.19 1.45
C VAL A 327 -20.93 -18.75 0.07
N CYS A 328 -20.19 -19.87 0.00
CA CYS A 328 -19.89 -20.54 -1.28
C CYS A 328 -21.16 -21.01 -2.00
N VAL A 329 -22.13 -21.59 -1.28
CA VAL A 329 -23.41 -22.04 -1.83
C VAL A 329 -24.21 -20.87 -2.40
N GLN A 330 -24.29 -19.76 -1.67
CA GLN A 330 -24.97 -18.55 -2.14
C GLN A 330 -24.28 -17.95 -3.38
N CYS A 331 -22.94 -17.98 -3.42
CA CYS A 331 -22.16 -17.46 -4.53
C CYS A 331 -22.25 -18.31 -5.81
N MET A 332 -22.29 -19.65 -5.70
CA MET A 332 -22.35 -20.55 -6.86
C MET A 332 -23.76 -20.68 -7.46
N GLY A 333 -24.79 -20.27 -6.71
CA GLY A 333 -26.18 -20.47 -7.08
C GLY A 333 -26.63 -21.93 -6.94
N SER A 334 -27.94 -22.14 -6.81
CA SER A 334 -28.56 -23.46 -6.62
C SER A 334 -28.55 -24.37 -7.86
N SER A 335 -27.94 -23.95 -8.97
CA SER A 335 -28.10 -24.59 -10.29
C SER A 335 -27.09 -25.70 -10.61
N TRP A 336 -26.09 -25.95 -9.77
CA TRP A 336 -25.09 -27.01 -10.00
C TRP A 336 -25.42 -28.20 -9.10
N GLY A 337 -26.32 -29.07 -9.55
CA GLY A 337 -26.85 -30.24 -8.83
C GLY A 337 -25.83 -31.34 -8.46
N GLY A 338 -24.78 -31.01 -7.71
CA GLY A 338 -23.93 -31.97 -7.03
C GLY A 338 -24.57 -32.43 -5.72
N SER A 339 -24.37 -33.69 -5.33
CA SER A 339 -24.70 -34.15 -3.98
C SER A 339 -23.87 -33.35 -2.97
N TRP A 340 -24.55 -32.49 -2.22
CA TRP A 340 -23.93 -31.53 -1.32
C TRP A 340 -23.42 -32.17 -0.01
N ASP A 341 -23.61 -33.47 0.21
CA ASP A 341 -23.21 -34.13 1.46
C ASP A 341 -21.74 -34.57 1.48
N SER A 342 -21.05 -34.53 0.34
CA SER A 342 -19.63 -34.89 0.25
C SER A 342 -18.69 -33.70 0.50
N PRO A 343 -17.75 -33.79 1.45
CA PRO A 343 -16.72 -32.77 1.71
C PRO A 343 -15.85 -32.40 0.50
N THR A 344 -15.83 -33.24 -0.54
CA THR A 344 -15.01 -33.09 -1.75
C THR A 344 -15.80 -32.61 -2.97
N ALA A 345 -17.12 -32.35 -2.85
CA ALA A 345 -17.98 -32.02 -3.99
C ALA A 345 -18.02 -30.53 -4.36
N MET A 346 -17.36 -29.63 -3.62
CA MET A 346 -17.25 -28.22 -4.02
C MET A 346 -16.24 -28.06 -5.17
N VAL A 347 -16.72 -27.67 -6.36
CA VAL A 347 -15.92 -27.57 -7.61
C VAL A 347 -15.38 -26.15 -7.88
N CYS A 348 -15.58 -25.19 -6.96
CA CYS A 348 -15.04 -23.84 -7.10
C CYS A 348 -13.50 -23.87 -7.09
N ARG A 349 -12.83 -23.15 -8.00
CA ARG A 349 -11.35 -23.04 -8.03
C ARG A 349 -10.87 -21.61 -8.25
N ASN A 350 -11.67 -20.66 -7.81
CA ASN A 350 -11.29 -19.25 -7.90
C ASN A 350 -10.20 -18.95 -6.86
N PHE A 351 -8.94 -19.06 -7.26
CA PHE A 351 -7.78 -18.76 -6.41
C PHE A 351 -7.73 -17.28 -5.97
N SER A 352 -8.47 -16.41 -6.64
CA SER A 352 -8.64 -15.00 -6.25
C SER A 352 -9.76 -14.81 -5.22
N CYS A 353 -10.57 -15.83 -4.92
CA CYS A 353 -11.64 -15.76 -3.94
C CYS A 353 -11.10 -15.97 -2.51
N ALA A 354 -11.27 -14.97 -1.64
CA ALA A 354 -10.85 -15.06 -0.25
C ALA A 354 -11.55 -16.20 0.52
N VAL A 355 -12.84 -16.43 0.23
CA VAL A 355 -13.65 -17.48 0.88
C VAL A 355 -13.15 -18.87 0.51
N TRP A 356 -12.81 -19.10 -0.77
CA TRP A 356 -12.25 -20.38 -1.24
C TRP A 356 -10.90 -20.70 -0.57
N ASN A 357 -10.03 -19.70 -0.45
CA ASN A 357 -8.71 -19.86 0.17
C ASN A 357 -8.76 -20.04 1.70
N GLN A 358 -9.85 -19.64 2.35
CA GLN A 358 -10.10 -19.97 3.76
C GLN A 358 -10.80 -21.33 3.92
N TRP A 359 -11.68 -21.68 2.97
CA TRP A 359 -12.43 -22.92 3.01
C TRP A 359 -11.52 -24.16 2.91
N LEU A 360 -10.58 -24.19 1.97
CA LEU A 360 -9.74 -25.38 1.74
C LEU A 360 -8.87 -25.74 2.97
N PRO A 361 -8.12 -24.83 3.61
CA PRO A 361 -7.40 -25.13 4.84
C PRO A 361 -8.33 -25.56 5.99
N THR A 362 -9.47 -24.89 6.16
CA THR A 362 -10.45 -25.20 7.23
C THR A 362 -11.07 -26.59 7.02
N ALA A 363 -11.37 -26.95 5.77
CA ALA A 363 -11.88 -28.28 5.40
C ALA A 363 -10.84 -29.37 5.66
N VAL A 364 -9.58 -29.15 5.27
CA VAL A 364 -8.46 -30.08 5.52
C VAL A 364 -8.21 -30.24 7.02
N ALA A 365 -8.21 -29.15 7.79
CA ALA A 365 -8.08 -29.18 9.24
C ALA A 365 -9.22 -30.00 9.87
N THR A 366 -10.48 -29.68 9.55
CA THR A 366 -11.66 -30.39 10.05
C THR A 366 -11.60 -31.88 9.72
N GLN A 367 -11.20 -32.24 8.50
CA GLN A 367 -11.08 -33.64 8.08
C GLN A 367 -9.95 -34.37 8.81
N THR A 368 -8.80 -33.71 8.99
CA THR A 368 -7.64 -34.24 9.73
C THR A 368 -7.98 -34.43 11.22
N TRP A 369 -8.72 -33.51 11.83
CA TRP A 369 -9.20 -33.66 13.19
C TRP A 369 -10.20 -34.83 13.31
N LYS A 370 -11.18 -34.94 12.40
CA LYS A 370 -12.17 -36.03 12.40
C LYS A 370 -11.54 -37.41 12.14
N THR A 371 -10.53 -37.54 11.28
CA THR A 371 -9.86 -38.83 11.03
C THR A 371 -8.99 -39.25 12.20
N ASN A 372 -8.23 -38.34 12.81
CA ASN A 372 -7.35 -38.68 13.93
C ASN A 372 -8.12 -39.03 15.22
N VAL A 373 -9.26 -38.36 15.49
CA VAL A 373 -10.15 -38.73 16.60
C VAL A 373 -10.76 -40.13 16.40
N LYS A 374 -11.07 -40.52 15.16
CA LYS A 374 -11.53 -41.89 14.85
C LYS A 374 -10.43 -42.94 15.05
N VAL A 375 -9.19 -42.63 14.67
CA VAL A 375 -8.03 -43.52 14.88
C VAL A 375 -7.75 -43.70 16.37
N GLU A 376 -7.76 -42.63 17.18
CA GLU A 376 -7.47 -42.74 18.62
C GLU A 376 -8.65 -43.32 19.44
N SER A 377 -9.91 -43.10 19.03
CA SER A 377 -11.06 -43.80 19.65
C SER A 377 -11.13 -45.29 19.32
N SER A 378 -10.52 -45.75 18.23
CA SER A 378 -10.32 -47.19 17.98
C SER A 378 -9.17 -47.79 18.80
N VAL A 379 -8.15 -47.00 19.13
CA VAL A 379 -7.05 -47.44 20.01
C VAL A 379 -7.52 -47.55 21.46
N CYS A 380 -8.41 -46.67 21.93
CA CYS A 380 -8.97 -46.75 23.29
C CYS A 380 -10.08 -47.83 23.47
N LYS A 381 -10.41 -48.59 22.43
CA LYS A 381 -11.38 -49.71 22.50
C LYS A 381 -10.72 -51.09 22.59
N ASN A 382 -9.40 -51.16 22.50
CA ASN A 382 -8.62 -52.40 22.51
C ASN A 382 -7.75 -52.59 23.76
N ASP A 383 -8.10 -51.94 24.87
CA ASP A 383 -7.61 -52.29 26.21
C ASP A 383 -8.77 -52.75 27.09
#